data_AF-X6LNV1-F1
#
_entry.id   AF-X6LNV1-F1
#
_cell.length_a   1.000
_cell.length_b   1.000
_cell.length_c   1.000
_cell.angle_alpha   90.00
_cell.angle_beta   90.00
_cell.angle_gamma   90.00
#
_symmetry.space_group_name_H-M   'P 1'
#
loop_
_entity.id
_entity.type
_entity.pdbx_description
1 polymer ?
#
loop_
_entity_poly.entity_id
_entity_poly.type
_entity_poly.pdbx_seq_one_letter_code
_entity_poly.pdbx_strand_id
1 'polypeptide(L)'
;IIQTQFNTLDDKELIEYWLNLLQYLCISTETSDVVVQCYRQVCKRDIWTYANLLCVISVKLNEQQLDDVIEFFMNGLVDKDKDMHKRCAESIAKIALTLNERQLNKVFECLMNAFESGIITICDDCAHALATISSQLGGKQLDNAFQCFIHRFPLYIYNDGYYTDATQFIMKLKEGQLDHVFKCLIGQLSDEEEYDGVRIQCAESIGKISMKWNEKQLIDAFNSLIDIFVDASCSESEAVHEAIAAITVKLPEIQFDNAFNYLINWMKNK
;
A
#
# COMPACT_ATOMS: atom_id res chain seq x y z
N ILE A 1 -3.64 -32.65 -25.16
CA ILE A 1 -2.95 -31.96 -26.28
C ILE A 1 -2.25 -30.69 -25.77
N ILE A 2 -2.96 -29.77 -25.11
CA ILE A 2 -2.37 -28.51 -24.61
C ILE A 2 -1.26 -28.74 -23.56
N GLN A 3 -1.51 -29.56 -22.52
CA GLN A 3 -0.50 -29.86 -21.48
C GLN A 3 0.82 -30.43 -22.05
N THR A 4 0.70 -31.28 -23.07
CA THR A 4 1.84 -31.97 -23.69
C THR A 4 2.67 -31.02 -24.55
N GLN A 5 2.04 -29.98 -25.13
CA GLN A 5 2.73 -28.93 -25.88
C GLN A 5 3.48 -27.97 -24.97
N PHE A 6 2.90 -27.59 -23.82
CA PHE A 6 3.57 -26.70 -22.87
C PHE A 6 4.81 -27.32 -22.21
N ASN A 7 4.80 -28.62 -21.93
CA ASN A 7 5.97 -29.30 -21.35
C ASN A 7 7.18 -29.38 -22.31
N THR A 8 6.96 -29.20 -23.62
CA THR A 8 8.00 -29.16 -24.66
C THR A 8 8.39 -27.73 -25.08
N LEU A 9 7.70 -26.72 -24.54
CA LEU A 9 7.92 -25.32 -24.84
C LEU A 9 9.02 -24.77 -23.93
N ASP A 10 10.27 -24.87 -24.37
CA ASP A 10 11.41 -24.19 -23.75
C ASP A 10 11.55 -22.73 -24.24
N ASP A 11 10.63 -22.30 -25.11
CA ASP A 11 10.61 -20.97 -25.72
C ASP A 11 9.77 -19.99 -24.89
N LYS A 12 10.47 -19.15 -24.14
CA LYS A 12 9.89 -18.13 -23.25
C LYS A 12 9.03 -17.12 -24.02
N GLU A 13 9.45 -16.70 -25.22
CA GLU A 13 8.70 -15.71 -26.02
C GLU A 13 7.38 -16.29 -26.50
N LEU A 14 7.37 -17.57 -26.88
CA LEU A 14 6.15 -18.23 -27.31
C LEU A 14 5.19 -18.38 -26.12
N ILE A 15 5.67 -18.82 -24.96
CA ILE A 15 4.84 -18.93 -23.75
C ILE A 15 4.22 -17.57 -23.41
N GLU A 16 5.01 -16.50 -23.41
CA GLU A 16 4.54 -15.14 -23.15
C GLU A 16 3.48 -14.68 -24.16
N TYR A 17 3.68 -14.95 -25.46
CA TYR A 17 2.72 -14.64 -26.51
C TYR A 17 1.38 -15.37 -26.31
N TRP A 18 1.42 -16.69 -26.07
CA TRP A 18 0.22 -17.50 -25.85
C TRP A 18 -0.54 -17.08 -24.60
N LEU A 19 0.20 -16.79 -23.53
CA LEU A 19 -0.35 -16.31 -22.27
C LEU A 19 -0.97 -14.90 -22.44
N ASN A 20 -0.31 -14.00 -23.17
CA ASN A 20 -0.90 -12.70 -23.53
C ASN A 20 -2.16 -12.84 -24.38
N LEU A 21 -2.28 -13.87 -25.22
CA LEU A 21 -3.50 -14.11 -25.99
C LEU A 21 -4.67 -14.56 -25.10
N LEU A 22 -4.39 -15.31 -24.03
CA LEU A 22 -5.41 -15.82 -23.10
C LEU A 22 -6.19 -14.71 -22.39
N GLN A 23 -5.61 -13.52 -22.19
CA GLN A 23 -6.35 -12.39 -21.62
C GLN A 23 -7.53 -11.94 -22.50
N TYR A 24 -7.48 -12.20 -23.81
CA TYR A 24 -8.51 -11.81 -24.78
C TYR A 24 -9.51 -12.93 -25.09
N LEU A 25 -9.24 -14.16 -24.64
CA LEU A 25 -10.10 -15.31 -24.91
C LEU A 25 -11.14 -15.50 -23.79
N CYS A 26 -12.30 -16.04 -24.17
CA CYS A 26 -13.22 -16.67 -23.22
C CYS A 26 -12.58 -17.98 -22.77
N ILE A 27 -12.00 -17.98 -21.57
CA ILE A 27 -11.29 -19.15 -21.04
C ILE A 27 -12.36 -20.10 -20.46
N SER A 28 -12.44 -21.33 -20.97
CA SER A 28 -13.21 -22.38 -20.30
C SER A 28 -12.52 -22.78 -19.00
N THR A 29 -13.25 -23.33 -18.03
CA THR A 29 -12.69 -23.80 -16.76
C THR A 29 -11.51 -24.77 -16.96
N GLU A 30 -11.63 -25.68 -17.94
CA GLU A 30 -10.56 -26.63 -18.27
C GLU A 30 -9.33 -25.95 -18.86
N THR A 31 -9.51 -24.87 -19.62
CA THR A 31 -8.39 -24.10 -20.16
C THR A 31 -7.68 -23.31 -19.06
N SER A 32 -8.42 -22.76 -18.09
CA SER A 32 -7.81 -22.04 -16.97
C SER A 32 -7.02 -22.96 -16.03
N ASP A 33 -7.44 -24.21 -15.83
CA ASP A 33 -6.67 -25.20 -15.05
C ASP A 33 -5.30 -25.48 -15.69
N VAL A 34 -5.28 -25.68 -17.00
CA VAL A 34 -4.04 -25.91 -17.74
C VAL A 34 -3.13 -24.67 -17.63
N VAL A 35 -3.69 -23.47 -17.74
CA VAL A 35 -2.94 -22.22 -17.58
C VAL A 35 -2.31 -22.12 -16.19
N VAL A 36 -3.08 -22.33 -15.12
CA VAL A 36 -2.56 -22.30 -13.73
C VAL A 36 -1.47 -23.35 -13.52
N GLN A 37 -1.62 -24.55 -14.07
CA GLN A 37 -0.59 -25.60 -13.97
C GLN A 37 0.67 -25.27 -14.78
N CYS A 38 0.52 -24.70 -15.99
CA CYS A 38 1.64 -24.19 -16.78
C CYS A 38 2.38 -23.09 -16.01
N TYR A 39 1.66 -22.18 -15.35
CA TYR A 39 2.27 -21.19 -14.48
C TYR A 39 3.11 -21.82 -13.37
N ARG A 40 2.59 -22.81 -12.62
CA ARG A 40 3.39 -23.47 -11.56
C ARG A 40 4.70 -24.05 -12.07
N GLN A 41 4.73 -24.56 -13.30
CA GLN A 41 5.93 -25.15 -13.88
C GLN A 41 6.90 -24.11 -14.43
N VAL A 42 6.39 -23.12 -15.16
CA VAL A 42 7.21 -22.11 -15.85
C VAL A 42 7.71 -21.03 -14.89
N CYS A 43 6.90 -20.64 -13.90
CA CYS A 43 7.29 -19.65 -12.88
C CYS A 43 8.55 -20.04 -12.11
N LYS A 44 8.92 -21.33 -12.02
CA LYS A 44 10.20 -21.71 -11.40
C LYS A 44 11.43 -21.09 -12.07
N ARG A 45 11.31 -20.60 -13.30
CA ARG A 45 12.41 -20.01 -14.09
C ARG A 45 12.37 -18.48 -14.14
N ASP A 46 11.19 -17.85 -14.10
CA ASP A 46 11.06 -16.38 -14.24
C ASP A 46 9.72 -15.87 -13.69
N ILE A 47 9.59 -15.74 -12.37
CA ILE A 47 8.33 -15.32 -11.71
C ILE A 47 7.88 -13.92 -12.14
N TRP A 48 8.84 -13.05 -12.50
CA TRP A 48 8.61 -11.64 -12.83
C TRP A 48 7.64 -11.47 -14.01
N THR A 49 7.88 -12.19 -15.10
CA THR A 49 7.10 -12.07 -16.34
C THR A 49 5.64 -12.52 -16.14
N TYR A 50 5.42 -13.41 -15.17
CA TYR A 50 4.20 -14.19 -15.05
C TYR A 50 3.24 -13.71 -13.97
N ALA A 51 3.74 -13.03 -12.94
CA ALA A 51 2.90 -12.52 -11.85
C ALA A 51 1.85 -11.50 -12.32
N ASN A 52 2.24 -10.58 -13.21
CA ASN A 52 1.32 -9.58 -13.78
C ASN A 52 0.18 -10.23 -14.56
N LEU A 53 0.49 -11.25 -15.36
CA LEU A 53 -0.52 -11.90 -16.16
C LEU A 53 -1.42 -12.83 -15.33
N LEU A 54 -0.88 -13.47 -14.28
CA LEU A 54 -1.70 -14.13 -13.28
C LEU A 54 -2.74 -13.17 -12.69
N CYS A 55 -2.36 -11.93 -12.36
CA CYS A 55 -3.30 -10.92 -11.87
C CYS A 55 -4.41 -10.61 -12.89
N VAL A 56 -4.06 -10.50 -14.17
CA VAL A 56 -5.03 -10.21 -15.25
C VAL A 56 -6.00 -11.36 -15.44
N ILE A 57 -5.56 -12.62 -15.37
CA ILE A 57 -6.45 -13.76 -15.53
C ILE A 57 -7.26 -14.09 -14.27
N SER A 58 -6.80 -13.68 -13.08
CA SER A 58 -7.46 -13.97 -11.79
C SER A 58 -8.94 -13.58 -11.77
N VAL A 59 -9.33 -12.50 -12.45
CA VAL A 59 -10.73 -12.07 -12.54
C VAL A 59 -11.64 -13.08 -13.27
N LYS A 60 -11.07 -14.02 -14.02
CA LYS A 60 -11.78 -15.06 -14.78
C LYS A 60 -11.71 -16.45 -14.14
N LEU A 61 -10.93 -16.59 -13.06
CA LEU A 61 -10.73 -17.87 -12.40
C LEU A 61 -11.89 -18.19 -11.45
N ASN A 62 -12.18 -19.48 -11.28
CA ASN A 62 -13.10 -19.92 -10.24
C ASN A 62 -12.40 -19.92 -8.86
N GLU A 63 -13.18 -20.12 -7.79
CA GLU A 63 -12.67 -20.10 -6.42
C GLU A 63 -11.51 -21.08 -6.17
N GLN A 64 -11.60 -22.31 -6.68
CA GLN A 64 -10.56 -23.32 -6.48
C GLN A 64 -9.28 -22.99 -7.24
N GLN A 65 -9.40 -22.40 -8.44
CA GLN A 65 -8.26 -21.93 -9.22
C GLN A 65 -7.61 -20.71 -8.58
N LEU A 66 -8.39 -19.83 -7.97
CA LEU A 66 -7.86 -18.73 -7.16
C LEU A 66 -7.11 -19.25 -5.93
N ASP A 67 -7.57 -20.32 -5.28
CA ASP A 67 -6.84 -20.96 -4.17
C ASP A 67 -5.41 -21.38 -4.59
N ASP A 68 -5.26 -21.89 -5.81
CA ASP A 68 -3.96 -22.26 -6.37
C ASP A 68 -3.07 -21.05 -6.65
N VAL A 69 -3.64 -19.97 -7.19
CA VAL A 69 -2.92 -18.73 -7.48
C VAL A 69 -2.46 -18.04 -6.20
N ILE A 70 -3.32 -17.94 -5.17
CA ILE A 70 -2.92 -17.35 -3.88
C ILE A 70 -1.86 -18.21 -3.20
N GLU A 71 -1.93 -19.55 -3.29
CA GLU A 71 -0.90 -20.43 -2.73
C GLU A 71 0.45 -20.21 -3.42
N PHE A 72 0.44 -20.05 -4.74
CA PHE A 72 1.65 -19.69 -5.49
C PHE A 72 2.25 -18.37 -4.99
N PHE A 73 1.47 -17.31 -4.84
CA PHE A 73 1.98 -16.02 -4.33
C PHE A 73 2.43 -16.09 -2.87
N MET A 74 1.71 -16.81 -2.00
CA MET A 74 2.09 -16.99 -0.60
C MET A 74 3.43 -17.73 -0.45
N ASN A 75 3.70 -18.72 -1.31
CA ASN A 75 4.99 -19.40 -1.33
C ASN A 75 6.12 -18.44 -1.75
N GLY A 76 5.85 -17.50 -2.65
CA GLY A 76 6.81 -16.47 -3.02
C GLY A 76 7.01 -15.38 -1.96
N LEU A 77 6.03 -15.14 -1.09
CA LEU A 77 6.20 -14.23 0.06
C LEU A 77 7.26 -14.70 1.04
N VAL A 78 7.50 -16.02 1.14
CA VAL A 78 8.49 -16.63 2.03
C VAL A 78 9.83 -16.92 1.35
N ASP A 79 10.01 -16.46 0.11
CA ASP A 79 11.27 -16.62 -0.61
C ASP A 79 12.38 -15.71 -0.04
N LYS A 80 13.63 -16.15 -0.19
CA LYS A 80 14.81 -15.41 0.27
C LYS A 80 15.14 -14.23 -0.65
N ASP A 81 14.72 -14.31 -1.90
CA ASP A 81 14.85 -13.24 -2.87
C ASP A 81 13.87 -12.10 -2.52
N LYS A 82 14.42 -10.89 -2.31
CA LYS A 82 13.64 -9.71 -1.96
C LYS A 82 12.73 -9.26 -3.09
N ASP A 83 13.20 -9.37 -4.33
CA ASP A 83 12.40 -9.01 -5.48
C ASP A 83 11.22 -9.97 -5.64
N MET A 84 11.41 -11.23 -5.23
CA MET A 84 10.37 -12.25 -5.29
C MET A 84 9.21 -11.92 -4.36
N HIS A 85 9.46 -11.77 -3.06
CA HIS A 85 8.36 -11.50 -2.13
C HIS A 85 7.69 -10.15 -2.43
N LYS A 86 8.44 -9.14 -2.90
CA LYS A 86 7.90 -7.84 -3.32
C LYS A 86 6.84 -8.02 -4.41
N ARG A 87 7.17 -8.76 -5.47
CA ARG A 87 6.26 -9.00 -6.59
C ARG A 87 5.06 -9.84 -6.22
N CYS A 88 5.25 -10.84 -5.34
CA CYS A 88 4.14 -11.62 -4.83
C CYS A 88 3.18 -10.77 -3.99
N ALA A 89 3.70 -9.88 -3.14
CA ALA A 89 2.89 -8.96 -2.36
C ALA A 89 2.12 -7.97 -3.25
N GLU A 90 2.80 -7.37 -4.23
CA GLU A 90 2.18 -6.48 -5.22
C GLU A 90 1.03 -7.21 -5.98
N SER A 91 1.26 -8.46 -6.37
CA SER A 91 0.27 -9.28 -7.08
C SER A 91 -0.92 -9.63 -6.19
N ILE A 92 -0.67 -9.98 -4.93
CA ILE A 92 -1.71 -10.22 -3.93
C ILE A 92 -2.58 -8.98 -3.75
N ALA A 93 -1.98 -7.79 -3.62
CA ALA A 93 -2.72 -6.54 -3.48
C ALA A 93 -3.63 -6.29 -4.70
N LYS A 94 -3.11 -6.52 -5.92
CA LYS A 94 -3.88 -6.38 -7.18
C LYS A 94 -5.10 -7.30 -7.24
N ILE A 95 -4.95 -8.56 -6.83
CA ILE A 95 -6.04 -9.54 -6.92
C ILE A 95 -6.96 -9.54 -5.70
N ALA A 96 -6.65 -8.79 -4.63
CA ALA A 96 -7.39 -8.85 -3.37
C ALA A 96 -8.91 -8.67 -3.56
N LEU A 97 -9.34 -7.75 -4.43
CA LEU A 97 -10.76 -7.49 -4.72
C LEU A 97 -11.49 -8.68 -5.40
N THR A 98 -10.75 -9.63 -5.97
CA THR A 98 -11.31 -10.84 -6.59
C THR A 98 -11.45 -12.00 -5.61
N LEU A 99 -10.81 -11.91 -4.45
CA LEU A 99 -10.77 -12.97 -3.45
C LEU A 99 -12.01 -12.91 -2.56
N ASN A 100 -12.48 -14.08 -2.14
CA ASN A 100 -13.52 -14.16 -1.12
C ASN A 100 -12.94 -14.06 0.30
N GLU A 101 -13.81 -13.94 1.30
CA GLU A 101 -13.39 -13.77 2.70
C GLU A 101 -12.51 -14.93 3.21
N ARG A 102 -12.79 -16.18 2.82
CA ARG A 102 -11.97 -17.35 3.20
C ARG A 102 -10.55 -17.20 2.67
N GLN A 103 -10.41 -16.80 1.41
CA GLN A 103 -9.12 -16.60 0.74
C GLN A 103 -8.35 -15.41 1.31
N LEU A 104 -9.03 -14.28 1.52
CA LEU A 104 -8.46 -13.09 2.13
C LEU A 104 -7.90 -13.40 3.53
N ASN A 105 -8.64 -14.13 4.37
CA ASN A 105 -8.15 -14.53 5.69
C ASN A 105 -6.89 -15.41 5.61
N LYS A 106 -6.85 -16.39 4.69
CA LYS A 106 -5.67 -17.24 4.48
C LYS A 106 -4.43 -16.41 4.12
N VAL A 107 -4.59 -15.45 3.20
CA VAL A 107 -3.48 -14.57 2.79
C VAL A 107 -3.09 -13.60 3.91
N PHE A 108 -4.06 -13.07 4.65
CA PHE A 108 -3.82 -12.22 5.80
C PHE A 108 -2.96 -12.92 6.87
N GLU A 109 -3.32 -14.16 7.23
CA GLU A 109 -2.54 -14.97 8.18
C GLU A 109 -1.11 -15.20 7.68
N CYS A 110 -0.94 -15.50 6.39
CA CYS A 110 0.38 -15.67 5.79
C CYS A 110 1.24 -14.40 5.89
N LEU A 111 0.67 -13.24 5.53
CA LEU A 111 1.36 -11.95 5.64
C LEU A 111 1.69 -11.62 7.10
N MET A 112 0.74 -11.76 8.03
CA MET A 112 0.98 -11.52 9.45
C MET A 112 2.11 -12.40 10.01
N ASN A 113 2.12 -13.70 9.66
CA ASN A 113 3.18 -14.61 10.05
C ASN A 113 4.53 -14.18 9.47
N ALA A 114 4.58 -13.74 8.22
CA ALA A 114 5.80 -13.21 7.61
C ALA A 114 6.29 -11.97 8.38
N PHE A 115 5.40 -11.03 8.70
CA PHE A 115 5.68 -9.84 9.51
C PHE A 115 6.15 -10.17 10.94
N GLU A 116 5.65 -11.25 11.55
CA GLU A 116 6.02 -11.69 12.89
C GLU A 116 7.33 -12.48 12.94
N SER A 117 7.64 -13.20 11.87
CA SER A 117 8.79 -14.10 11.84
C SER A 117 10.13 -13.38 11.99
N GLY A 118 10.22 -12.12 11.54
CA GLY A 118 11.49 -11.39 11.41
C GLY A 118 12.49 -12.04 10.44
N ILE A 119 12.10 -13.14 9.78
CA ILE A 119 12.92 -13.88 8.82
C ILE A 119 13.05 -13.09 7.52
N ILE A 120 12.02 -12.32 7.19
CA ILE A 120 11.89 -11.61 5.92
C ILE A 120 11.99 -10.12 6.21
N THR A 121 12.80 -9.42 5.42
CA THR A 121 12.75 -7.95 5.40
C THR A 121 11.38 -7.54 4.86
N ILE A 122 10.52 -7.00 5.72
CA ILE A 122 9.26 -6.42 5.30
C ILE A 122 9.56 -5.30 4.31
N CYS A 123 8.90 -5.33 3.15
CA CYS A 123 8.92 -4.24 2.18
C CYS A 123 7.56 -3.54 2.13
N ASP A 124 7.53 -2.36 1.50
CA ASP A 124 6.32 -1.53 1.37
C ASP A 124 5.19 -2.27 0.64
N ASP A 125 5.52 -3.11 -0.35
CA ASP A 125 4.54 -3.92 -1.07
C ASP A 125 3.86 -4.95 -0.15
N CYS A 126 4.60 -5.57 0.78
CA CYS A 126 4.03 -6.45 1.81
C CYS A 126 3.11 -5.69 2.76
N ALA A 127 3.51 -4.49 3.18
CA ALA A 127 2.69 -3.63 4.03
C ALA A 127 1.41 -3.20 3.30
N HIS A 128 1.50 -2.85 2.02
CA HIS A 128 0.35 -2.48 1.21
C HIS A 128 -0.60 -3.65 0.94
N ALA A 129 -0.08 -4.85 0.69
CA ALA A 129 -0.90 -6.06 0.59
C ALA A 129 -1.66 -6.32 1.89
N LEU A 130 -0.97 -6.23 3.04
CA LEU A 130 -1.58 -6.41 4.36
C LEU A 130 -2.65 -5.35 4.64
N ALA A 131 -2.36 -4.08 4.34
CA ALA A 131 -3.29 -2.96 4.48
C ALA A 131 -4.53 -3.12 3.59
N THR A 132 -4.33 -3.54 2.33
CA THR A 132 -5.41 -3.77 1.36
C THR A 132 -6.35 -4.88 1.83
N ILE A 133 -5.78 -6.04 2.20
CA ILE A 133 -6.57 -7.20 2.64
C ILE A 133 -7.29 -6.89 3.95
N SER A 134 -6.59 -6.33 4.93
CA SER A 134 -7.17 -6.00 6.22
C SER A 134 -8.28 -4.94 6.11
N SER A 135 -8.17 -3.99 5.19
CA SER A 135 -9.23 -3.02 4.88
C SER A 135 -10.49 -3.65 4.31
N GLN A 136 -10.36 -4.75 3.56
CA GLN A 136 -11.49 -5.50 3.02
C GLN A 136 -12.14 -6.39 4.08
N LEU A 137 -11.34 -7.06 4.90
CA LEU A 137 -11.83 -7.92 6.00
C LEU A 137 -12.44 -7.10 7.14
N GLY A 138 -11.91 -5.93 7.43
CA GLY A 138 -12.35 -5.07 8.53
C GLY A 138 -12.11 -5.70 9.91
N GLY A 139 -12.89 -5.25 10.88
CA GLY A 139 -12.94 -5.83 12.23
C GLY A 139 -11.56 -6.05 12.87
N LYS A 140 -11.33 -7.26 13.36
CA LYS A 140 -10.11 -7.63 14.08
C LYS A 140 -8.88 -7.63 13.17
N GLN A 141 -9.02 -7.96 11.89
CA GLN A 141 -7.93 -8.02 10.92
C GLN A 141 -7.39 -6.62 10.64
N LEU A 142 -8.29 -5.63 10.48
CA LEU A 142 -7.91 -4.22 10.39
C LEU A 142 -7.18 -3.74 11.65
N ASP A 143 -7.70 -4.07 12.83
CA ASP A 143 -7.06 -3.72 14.11
C ASP A 143 -5.65 -4.34 14.23
N ASN A 144 -5.48 -5.60 13.85
CA ASN A 144 -4.20 -6.30 13.88
C ASN A 144 -3.17 -5.70 12.90
N ALA A 145 -3.58 -5.39 11.67
CA ALA A 145 -2.71 -4.74 10.68
C ALA A 145 -2.28 -3.35 11.18
N PHE A 146 -3.19 -2.59 11.77
CA PHE A 146 -2.88 -1.30 12.37
C PHE A 146 -1.83 -1.39 13.48
N GLN A 147 -1.98 -2.35 14.40
CA GLN A 147 -0.98 -2.61 15.45
C GLN A 147 0.38 -2.97 14.85
N CYS A 148 0.39 -3.73 13.76
CA CYS A 148 1.62 -4.05 13.03
C CYS A 148 2.31 -2.79 12.51
N PHE A 149 1.58 -1.90 11.83
CA PHE A 149 2.17 -0.69 11.25
C PHE A 149 2.68 0.29 12.31
N ILE A 150 1.91 0.56 13.37
CA ILE A 150 2.34 1.52 14.40
C ILE A 150 3.58 1.05 15.17
N HIS A 151 3.74 -0.26 15.39
CA HIS A 151 4.81 -0.78 16.25
C HIS A 151 6.01 -1.33 15.51
N ARG A 152 5.84 -1.76 14.26
CA ARG A 152 6.89 -2.49 13.52
C ARG A 152 7.26 -1.87 12.20
N PHE A 153 6.33 -1.16 11.57
CA PHE A 153 6.60 -0.53 10.28
C PHE A 153 5.92 0.84 10.16
N PRO A 154 6.29 1.83 11.02
CA PRO A 154 5.64 3.14 11.03
C PRO A 154 5.81 3.88 9.71
N LEU A 155 6.91 3.63 8.99
CA LEU A 155 7.22 4.21 7.68
C LEU A 155 6.09 4.06 6.66
N TYR A 156 5.30 2.98 6.74
CA TYR A 156 4.14 2.82 5.86
C TYR A 156 3.09 3.92 6.02
N ILE A 157 2.97 4.52 7.21
CA ILE A 157 1.99 5.57 7.50
C ILE A 157 2.37 6.90 6.83
N TYR A 158 3.66 7.17 6.64
CA TYR A 158 4.14 8.45 6.11
C TYR A 158 4.18 8.48 4.57
N ASN A 159 4.06 7.32 3.91
CA ASN A 159 4.07 7.16 2.45
C ASN A 159 5.40 7.61 1.81
N ASP A 160 6.25 6.67 1.38
CA ASP A 160 7.56 6.97 0.77
C ASP A 160 7.47 7.60 -0.65
N GLY A 161 6.29 8.06 -1.10
CA GLY A 161 6.09 8.73 -2.40
C GLY A 161 6.31 7.85 -3.65
N TYR A 162 6.98 6.71 -3.54
CA TYR A 162 7.38 5.88 -4.68
C TYR A 162 6.50 4.66 -4.95
N TYR A 163 5.86 4.07 -3.93
CA TYR A 163 5.28 2.73 -4.10
C TYR A 163 3.83 2.56 -3.62
N THR A 164 3.42 3.10 -2.46
CA THR A 164 2.12 2.69 -1.87
C THR A 164 1.45 3.77 -1.01
N ASP A 165 0.24 4.18 -1.40
CA ASP A 165 -0.55 5.17 -0.66
C ASP A 165 -1.34 4.52 0.49
N ALA A 166 -0.97 4.82 1.73
CA ALA A 166 -1.66 4.34 2.94
C ALA A 166 -2.99 5.05 3.21
N THR A 167 -3.34 6.10 2.44
CA THR A 167 -4.57 6.90 2.64
C THR A 167 -5.81 6.02 2.72
N GLN A 168 -5.98 5.07 1.80
CA GLN A 168 -7.18 4.21 1.78
C GLN A 168 -7.31 3.35 3.04
N PHE A 169 -6.20 2.84 3.56
CA PHE A 169 -6.15 2.10 4.81
C PHE A 169 -6.49 3.00 6.00
N ILE A 170 -5.85 4.17 6.10
CA ILE A 170 -6.07 5.12 7.18
C ILE A 170 -7.53 5.58 7.21
N MET A 171 -8.15 5.79 6.05
CA MET A 171 -9.55 6.19 5.95
C MET A 171 -10.55 5.17 6.53
N LYS A 172 -10.14 3.91 6.71
CA LYS A 172 -10.94 2.83 7.31
C LYS A 172 -10.79 2.73 8.83
N LEU A 173 -9.79 3.39 9.42
CA LEU A 173 -9.52 3.32 10.86
C LEU A 173 -10.60 4.04 11.69
N LYS A 174 -10.78 3.58 12.93
CA LYS A 174 -11.67 4.23 13.91
C LYS A 174 -10.99 5.42 14.60
N GLU A 175 -11.78 6.32 15.18
CA GLU A 175 -11.31 7.57 15.81
C GLU A 175 -10.12 7.35 16.77
N GLY A 176 -10.21 6.38 17.69
CA GLY A 176 -9.11 6.09 18.61
C GLY A 176 -7.81 5.65 17.93
N GLN A 177 -7.88 4.98 16.77
CA GLN A 177 -6.69 4.63 15.97
C GLN A 177 -6.16 5.84 15.19
N LEU A 178 -7.06 6.67 14.67
CA LEU A 178 -6.71 7.92 13.99
C LEU A 178 -5.95 8.87 14.92
N ASP A 179 -6.29 8.92 16.21
CA ASP A 179 -5.54 9.69 17.21
C ASP A 179 -4.08 9.24 17.34
N HIS A 180 -3.84 7.92 17.23
CA HIS A 180 -2.48 7.37 17.24
C HIS A 180 -1.73 7.72 15.96
N VAL A 181 -2.38 7.57 14.78
CA VAL A 181 -1.81 8.00 13.49
C VAL A 181 -1.44 9.47 13.55
N PHE A 182 -2.35 10.33 14.01
CA PHE A 182 -2.13 11.77 14.14
C PHE A 182 -0.90 12.09 14.99
N LYS A 183 -0.80 11.51 16.19
CA LYS A 183 0.38 11.70 17.07
C LYS A 183 1.68 11.25 16.39
N CYS A 184 1.61 10.18 15.62
CA CYS A 184 2.74 9.65 14.88
C CYS A 184 3.20 10.63 13.78
N LEU A 185 2.26 11.13 12.97
CA LEU A 185 2.52 12.10 11.92
C LEU A 185 3.09 13.42 12.49
N ILE A 186 2.46 13.97 13.53
CA ILE A 186 2.91 15.23 14.14
C ILE A 186 4.27 15.08 14.81
N GLY A 187 4.51 13.97 15.52
CA GLY A 187 5.79 13.73 16.19
C GLY A 187 6.96 13.70 15.20
N GLN A 188 6.78 13.07 14.05
CA GLN A 188 7.80 12.99 13.00
C GLN A 188 7.91 14.29 12.19
N LEU A 189 6.79 14.96 11.93
CA LEU A 189 6.77 16.29 11.31
C LEU A 189 7.67 17.25 12.13
N SER A 190 7.44 17.32 13.44
CA SER A 190 8.15 18.23 14.36
C SER A 190 9.54 17.77 14.81
N ASP A 191 10.05 16.65 14.31
CA ASP A 191 11.40 16.17 14.66
C ASP A 191 12.45 16.87 13.79
N GLU A 192 13.23 17.78 14.39
CA GLU A 192 14.29 18.53 13.69
C GLU A 192 15.50 17.67 13.29
N GLU A 193 15.69 16.51 13.94
CA GLU A 193 16.77 15.58 13.58
C GLU A 193 16.35 14.62 12.44
N GLU A 194 15.07 14.62 12.08
CA GLU A 194 14.50 13.77 11.06
C GLU A 194 14.81 14.27 9.65
N TYR A 195 14.90 13.36 8.68
CA TYR A 195 15.20 13.73 7.31
C TYR A 195 14.09 14.60 6.71
N ASP A 196 14.45 15.69 6.02
CA ASP A 196 13.48 16.61 5.38
C ASP A 196 12.45 15.85 4.52
N GLY A 197 12.87 14.79 3.83
CA GLY A 197 11.98 13.93 3.05
C GLY A 197 10.87 13.29 3.90
N VAL A 198 11.19 12.78 5.09
CA VAL A 198 10.20 12.17 6.00
C VAL A 198 9.24 13.23 6.55
N ARG A 199 9.74 14.42 6.89
CA ARG A 199 8.90 15.55 7.33
C ARG A 199 7.94 15.99 6.22
N ILE A 200 8.42 16.08 4.99
CA ILE A 200 7.60 16.39 3.80
C ILE A 200 6.53 15.31 3.57
N GLN A 201 6.89 14.04 3.69
CA GLN A 201 5.97 12.90 3.58
C GLN A 201 4.88 12.91 4.69
N CYS A 202 5.26 13.28 5.92
CA CYS A 202 4.30 13.50 7.00
C CYS A 202 3.34 14.64 6.67
N ALA A 203 3.84 15.76 6.14
CA ALA A 203 3.01 16.88 5.74
C ALA A 203 1.99 16.49 4.66
N GLU A 204 2.45 15.79 3.61
CA GLU A 204 1.60 15.27 2.54
C GLU A 204 0.48 14.38 3.10
N SER A 205 0.86 13.43 3.95
CA SER A 205 -0.08 12.49 4.59
C SER A 205 -1.11 13.23 5.44
N ILE A 206 -0.69 14.19 6.26
CA ILE A 206 -1.56 15.05 7.09
C ILE A 206 -2.58 15.79 6.22
N GLY A 207 -2.14 16.34 5.08
CA GLY A 207 -3.01 17.02 4.12
C GLY A 207 -4.06 16.09 3.51
N LYS A 208 -3.63 14.93 3.00
CA LYS A 208 -4.49 13.93 2.33
C LYS A 208 -5.62 13.41 3.20
N ILE A 209 -5.34 13.15 4.48
CA ILE A 209 -6.34 12.61 5.41
C ILE A 209 -6.99 13.68 6.29
N SER A 210 -6.79 14.97 5.99
CA SER A 210 -7.31 16.10 6.78
C SER A 210 -8.81 16.10 7.01
N MET A 211 -9.61 15.44 6.17
CA MET A 211 -11.05 15.27 6.38
C MET A 211 -11.42 14.37 7.57
N LYS A 212 -10.46 13.64 8.14
CA LYS A 212 -10.66 12.76 9.31
C LYS A 212 -10.34 13.43 10.63
N TRP A 213 -9.67 14.57 10.60
CA TRP A 213 -9.24 15.30 11.78
C TRP A 213 -10.40 16.06 12.42
N ASN A 214 -10.46 16.01 13.75
CA ASN A 214 -11.32 16.92 14.50
C ASN A 214 -10.72 18.34 14.51
N GLU A 215 -11.51 19.32 14.95
CA GLU A 215 -11.12 20.74 14.97
C GLU A 215 -9.78 20.97 15.69
N LYS A 216 -9.59 20.34 16.85
CA LYS A 216 -8.35 20.44 17.61
C LYS A 216 -7.16 19.90 16.82
N GLN A 217 -7.31 18.72 16.22
CA GLN A 217 -6.28 18.10 15.38
C GLN A 217 -5.94 18.94 14.15
N LEU A 218 -6.93 19.57 13.52
CA LEU A 218 -6.70 20.48 12.40
C LEU A 218 -5.87 21.70 12.82
N ILE A 219 -6.17 22.29 13.97
CA ILE A 219 -5.42 23.42 14.52
C ILE A 219 -3.98 23.00 14.87
N ASP A 220 -3.82 21.87 15.56
CA ASP A 220 -2.51 21.34 15.94
C ASP A 220 -1.66 21.04 14.70
N ALA A 221 -2.24 20.37 13.69
CA ALA A 221 -1.56 20.08 12.43
C ALA A 221 -1.20 21.35 11.64
N PHE A 222 -2.10 22.34 11.61
CA PHE A 222 -1.82 23.61 10.94
C PHE A 222 -0.59 24.29 11.55
N ASN A 223 -0.54 24.40 12.88
CA ASN A 223 0.59 25.02 13.57
C ASN A 223 1.90 24.28 13.27
N SER A 224 1.90 22.94 13.38
CA SER A 224 3.09 22.14 13.06
C SER A 224 3.53 22.29 11.60
N LEU A 225 2.60 22.38 10.64
CA LEU A 225 2.94 22.60 9.23
C LEU A 225 3.55 23.99 8.99
N ILE A 226 3.06 25.01 9.69
CA ILE A 226 3.60 26.36 9.61
C ILE A 226 5.03 26.42 10.12
N ASP A 227 5.34 25.73 11.23
CA ASP A 227 6.70 25.68 11.77
C ASP A 227 7.69 25.14 10.73
N ILE A 228 7.28 24.14 9.94
CA ILE A 228 8.08 23.56 8.87
C ILE A 228 8.11 24.41 7.61
N PHE A 229 7.01 25.07 7.30
CA PHE A 229 6.97 25.98 6.16
C PHE A 229 7.96 27.14 6.31
N VAL A 230 8.21 27.56 7.56
CA VAL A 230 9.22 28.58 7.89
C VAL A 230 10.65 28.01 7.82
N ASP A 231 10.81 26.69 7.93
CA ASP A 231 12.09 26.00 7.76
C ASP A 231 12.57 26.06 6.30
N ALA A 232 13.79 26.54 6.08
CA ALA A 232 14.32 26.79 4.74
C ALA A 232 14.37 25.52 3.89
N SER A 233 14.60 24.34 4.50
CA SER A 233 14.69 23.07 3.79
C SER A 233 13.36 22.60 3.20
N CYS A 234 12.24 22.97 3.84
CA CYS A 234 10.90 22.51 3.48
C CYS A 234 10.01 23.63 2.91
N SER A 235 10.44 24.89 3.00
CA SER A 235 9.68 26.07 2.57
C SER A 235 9.35 26.09 1.08
N GLU A 236 10.07 25.36 0.23
CA GLU A 236 9.81 25.24 -1.21
C GLU A 236 9.04 23.96 -1.58
N SER A 237 8.70 23.11 -0.59
CA SER A 237 8.04 21.83 -0.84
C SER A 237 6.56 22.02 -1.20
N GLU A 238 6.18 21.62 -2.41
CA GLU A 238 4.78 21.64 -2.89
C GLU A 238 3.85 20.88 -1.93
N ALA A 239 4.28 19.73 -1.42
CA ALA A 239 3.50 18.92 -0.47
C ALA A 239 3.15 19.65 0.83
N VAL A 240 4.08 20.47 1.37
CA VAL A 240 3.82 21.29 2.56
C VAL A 240 2.78 22.37 2.25
N HIS A 241 2.89 23.03 1.08
CA HIS A 241 1.91 24.03 0.65
C HIS A 241 0.52 23.43 0.44
N GLU A 242 0.44 22.27 -0.22
CA GLU A 242 -0.81 21.55 -0.44
C GLU A 242 -1.45 21.12 0.88
N ALA A 243 -0.66 20.62 1.83
CA ALA A 243 -1.14 20.23 3.15
C ALA A 243 -1.71 21.42 3.94
N ILE A 244 -1.00 22.55 3.94
CA ILE A 244 -1.47 23.79 4.55
C ILE A 244 -2.78 24.23 3.90
N ALA A 245 -2.85 24.28 2.57
CA ALA A 245 -4.07 24.66 1.85
C ALA A 245 -5.24 23.72 2.18
N ALA A 246 -5.01 22.41 2.20
CA ALA A 246 -6.01 21.40 2.50
C ALA A 246 -6.59 21.53 3.91
N ILE A 247 -5.78 21.90 4.90
CA ILE A 247 -6.23 22.10 6.29
C ILE A 247 -6.89 23.47 6.46
N THR A 248 -6.33 24.50 5.86
CA THR A 248 -6.78 25.89 6.03
C THR A 248 -8.26 26.06 5.71
N VAL A 249 -8.74 25.43 4.63
CA VAL A 249 -10.16 25.48 4.24
C VAL A 249 -11.12 24.78 5.21
N LYS A 250 -10.59 24.04 6.20
CA LYS A 250 -11.34 23.31 7.23
C LYS A 250 -11.23 23.96 8.62
N LEU A 251 -10.42 25.02 8.76
CA LEU A 251 -10.27 25.71 10.04
C LEU A 251 -11.52 26.56 10.35
N PRO A 252 -11.85 26.74 11.64
CA PRO A 252 -12.78 27.77 12.06
C PRO A 252 -12.35 29.15 11.58
N GLU A 253 -13.31 30.05 11.32
CA GLU A 253 -13.06 31.40 10.75
C GLU A 253 -12.02 32.20 11.55
N ILE A 254 -12.10 32.19 12.88
CA ILE A 254 -11.15 32.90 13.75
C ILE A 254 -9.71 32.36 13.57
N GLN A 255 -9.57 31.05 13.35
CA GLN A 255 -8.29 30.36 13.24
C GLN A 255 -7.71 30.55 11.84
N PHE A 256 -8.57 30.58 10.82
CA PHE A 256 -8.21 30.98 9.47
C PHE A 256 -7.65 32.40 9.43
N ASP A 257 -8.29 33.37 10.10
CA ASP A 257 -7.81 34.75 10.11
C ASP A 257 -6.44 34.88 10.78
N ASN A 258 -6.23 34.17 11.87
CA ASN A 258 -4.94 34.14 12.57
C ASN A 258 -3.84 33.50 11.70
N ALA A 259 -4.15 32.37 11.08
CA ALA A 259 -3.30 31.66 10.13
C ALA A 259 -2.87 32.55 8.96
N PHE A 260 -3.85 33.21 8.33
CA PHE A 260 -3.64 34.09 7.19
C PHE A 260 -2.78 35.31 7.56
N ASN A 261 -3.07 35.95 8.70
CA ASN A 261 -2.27 37.07 9.20
C ASN A 261 -0.83 36.68 9.52
N TYR A 262 -0.62 35.48 10.08
CA TYR A 262 0.73 34.96 10.33
C TYR A 262 1.51 34.80 9.03
N LEU A 263 0.94 34.13 8.03
CA LEU A 263 1.56 33.93 6.71
C LEU A 263 1.90 35.26 6.02
N ILE A 264 0.98 36.24 6.06
CA ILE A 264 1.21 37.58 5.51
C ILE A 264 2.37 38.29 6.21
N ASN A 265 2.45 38.20 7.54
CA ASN A 265 3.54 38.82 8.29
C ASN A 265 4.89 38.14 8.02
N TRP A 266 4.92 36.82 7.90
CA TRP A 266 6.13 36.10 7.49
C TRP A 266 6.60 36.52 6.09
N MET A 267 5.69 36.58 5.11
CA MET A 267 6.03 37.02 3.74
C MET A 267 6.57 38.45 3.68
N LYS A 268 6.16 39.33 4.60
CA LYS A 268 6.67 40.71 4.69
C LYS A 268 8.08 40.82 5.29
N ASN A 269 8.48 39.81 6.06
CA ASN A 269 9.73 39.82 6.83
C ASN A 269 10.84 38.96 6.20
N LYS A 270 10.57 38.33 5.05
CA LYS A 270 11.54 37.61 4.20
C LYS A 270 12.15 38.55 3.17
#